data_AF-D7FTT6-F1
#
_entry.id   AF-D7FTT6-F1
#
_cell.length_a   1.000
_cell.length_b   1.000
_cell.length_c   1.000
_cell.angle_alpha   90.00
_cell.angle_beta   90.00
_cell.angle_gamma   90.00
#
_symmetry.space_group_name_H-M   'P 1'
#
loop_
_entity.id
_entity.type
_entity.pdbx_description
1 polymer ?
#
loop_
_entity_poly.entity_id
_entity_poly.type
_entity_poly.pdbx_seq_one_letter_code
_entity_poly.pdbx_strand_id
1 'polypeptide(L)'
;MWQAAGDAARAAGRFARRHRRAIVVGGVVGAAACVYHSMKRALKEAEDEHAAMLVQAGHDARRRQCMSRTRGECVAALANFLPALRKRLFLAVDVTGPVRELKALRTGLAGATAAAAAAVTTDGGAGGGTGSSSSDSGGGGSAVADGSAAAEAEDLQSREVELWEQVKVTALTRLVVSLYAFNALALMLHMQLHILVV
;
A
#
# COMPACT_ATOMS: atom_id res chain seq x y z
N MET A 1 -9.94 -83.94 11.91
CA MET A 1 -10.64 -82.62 11.79
C MET A 1 -11.23 -82.38 10.40
N TRP A 2 -10.53 -82.70 9.30
CA TRP A 2 -11.05 -82.52 7.93
C TRP A 2 -12.27 -83.37 7.55
N GLN A 3 -12.44 -84.55 8.15
CA GLN A 3 -13.60 -85.42 7.89
C GLN A 3 -14.91 -84.87 8.50
N ALA A 4 -14.84 -84.26 9.69
CA ALA A 4 -16.01 -83.65 10.33
C ALA A 4 -16.56 -82.43 9.54
N ALA A 5 -15.66 -81.66 8.91
CA ALA A 5 -16.06 -80.56 8.02
C ALA A 5 -16.78 -81.08 6.75
N GLY A 6 -16.32 -82.20 6.19
CA GLY A 6 -16.95 -82.83 5.03
C GLY A 6 -18.35 -83.38 5.31
N ASP A 7 -18.59 -83.92 6.51
CA ASP A 7 -19.90 -84.43 6.90
C ASP A 7 -20.89 -83.31 7.25
N ALA A 8 -20.41 -82.24 7.89
CA ALA A 8 -21.18 -81.03 8.13
C ALA A 8 -21.61 -80.35 6.81
N ALA A 9 -20.72 -80.26 5.82
CA ALA A 9 -21.03 -79.70 4.51
C ALA A 9 -22.07 -80.54 3.74
N ARG A 10 -21.99 -81.87 3.82
CA ARG A 10 -22.96 -82.78 3.18
C ARG A 10 -24.33 -82.75 3.87
N ALA A 11 -24.37 -82.62 5.20
CA ALA A 11 -25.61 -82.43 5.95
C ALA A 11 -26.26 -81.07 5.64
N ALA A 12 -25.48 -80.00 5.62
CA ALA A 12 -25.92 -78.66 5.23
C ALA A 12 -26.45 -78.63 3.78
N GLY A 13 -25.81 -79.34 2.84
CA GLY A 13 -26.26 -79.45 1.46
C GLY A 13 -27.62 -80.14 1.28
N ARG A 14 -27.94 -81.13 2.12
CA ARG A 14 -29.26 -81.78 2.12
C ARG A 14 -30.34 -80.90 2.78
N PHE A 15 -30.01 -80.23 3.88
CA PHE A 15 -30.92 -79.29 4.54
C PHE A 15 -31.24 -78.08 3.65
N ALA A 16 -30.22 -77.53 2.97
CA ALA A 16 -30.35 -76.47 1.99
C ALA A 16 -31.22 -76.89 0.80
N ARG A 17 -31.17 -78.16 0.36
CA ARG A 17 -32.07 -78.70 -0.68
C ARG A 17 -33.53 -78.81 -0.22
N ARG A 18 -33.78 -79.14 1.05
CA ARG A 18 -35.14 -79.28 1.59
C ARG A 18 -35.79 -77.92 1.89
N HIS A 19 -35.00 -76.91 2.26
CA HIS A 19 -35.46 -75.55 2.59
C HIS A 19 -35.12 -74.49 1.52
N ARG A 20 -34.86 -74.87 0.25
CA ARG A 20 -34.49 -73.93 -0.82
C ARG A 20 -35.41 -72.73 -0.92
N ARG A 21 -36.73 -72.93 -0.77
CA ARG A 21 -37.71 -71.82 -0.82
C ARG A 21 -37.53 -70.84 0.34
N ALA A 22 -37.31 -71.32 1.57
CA ALA A 22 -37.11 -70.46 2.73
C ALA A 22 -35.78 -69.68 2.66
N ILE A 23 -34.71 -70.32 2.14
CA ILE A 23 -33.41 -69.66 1.96
C ILE A 23 -33.48 -68.60 0.86
N VAL A 24 -34.17 -68.87 -0.25
CA VAL A 24 -34.35 -67.88 -1.33
C VAL A 24 -35.19 -66.69 -0.85
N VAL A 25 -36.31 -66.94 -0.14
CA VAL A 25 -37.14 -65.85 0.40
C VAL A 25 -36.38 -65.03 1.44
N GLY A 26 -35.68 -65.68 2.38
CA GLY A 26 -34.85 -64.99 3.37
C GLY A 26 -33.70 -64.19 2.77
N GLY A 27 -33.06 -64.71 1.71
CA GLY A 27 -32.01 -64.01 0.98
C GLY A 27 -32.51 -62.78 0.25
N VAL A 28 -33.68 -62.85 -0.40
CA VAL A 28 -34.30 -61.71 -1.08
C VAL A 28 -34.68 -60.61 -0.08
N VAL A 29 -35.31 -60.99 1.05
CA VAL A 29 -35.68 -60.04 2.10
C VAL A 29 -34.44 -59.40 2.74
N GLY A 30 -33.40 -60.19 3.03
CA GLY A 30 -32.14 -59.69 3.57
C GLY A 30 -31.41 -58.76 2.60
N ALA A 31 -31.39 -59.08 1.31
CA ALA A 31 -30.80 -58.23 0.28
C ALA A 31 -31.58 -56.91 0.15
N ALA A 32 -32.91 -56.95 0.13
CA ALA A 32 -33.75 -55.75 0.09
C ALA A 32 -33.53 -54.85 1.32
N ALA A 33 -33.44 -55.45 2.52
CA ALA A 33 -33.17 -54.72 3.75
C ALA A 33 -31.75 -54.12 3.76
N CYS A 34 -30.76 -54.85 3.22
CA CYS A 34 -29.39 -54.36 3.09
C CYS A 34 -29.29 -53.16 2.15
N VAL A 35 -29.96 -53.22 0.99
CA VAL A 35 -30.02 -52.11 0.02
C VAL A 35 -30.76 -50.90 0.62
N TYR A 36 -31.87 -51.14 1.31
CA TYR A 36 -32.60 -50.08 2.01
C TYR A 36 -31.73 -49.41 3.09
N HIS A 37 -30.98 -50.20 3.87
CA HIS A 37 -30.14 -49.67 4.92
C HIS A 37 -28.89 -48.95 4.38
N SER A 38 -28.31 -49.41 3.26
CA SER A 38 -27.19 -48.71 2.62
C SER A 38 -27.64 -47.37 2.04
N MET A 39 -28.81 -47.33 1.40
CA MET A 39 -29.38 -46.07 0.90
C MET A 39 -29.69 -45.09 2.05
N LYS A 40 -30.24 -45.59 3.16
CA LYS A 40 -30.51 -44.76 4.34
C LYS A 40 -29.23 -44.25 5.01
N ARG A 41 -28.15 -45.04 5.00
CA ARG A 41 -26.83 -44.60 5.47
C ARG A 41 -26.24 -43.53 4.57
N ALA A 42 -26.30 -43.71 3.25
CA ALA A 42 -25.81 -42.74 2.28
C ALA A 42 -26.55 -41.38 2.37
N LEU A 43 -27.87 -41.40 2.62
CA LEU A 43 -28.65 -40.18 2.81
C LEU A 43 -28.25 -39.43 4.09
N LYS A 44 -28.00 -40.14 5.20
CA LYS A 44 -27.54 -39.53 6.44
C LYS A 44 -26.14 -38.94 6.32
N GLU A 45 -25.24 -39.65 5.66
CA GLU A 45 -23.88 -39.15 5.40
C GLU A 45 -23.92 -37.85 4.57
N ALA A 46 -24.80 -37.76 3.56
CA ALA A 46 -24.98 -36.52 2.80
C ALA A 46 -25.56 -35.37 3.65
N GLU A 47 -26.55 -35.64 4.50
CA GLU A 47 -27.12 -34.63 5.41
C GLU A 47 -26.10 -34.12 6.44
N ASP A 48 -25.29 -35.02 7.01
CA ASP A 48 -24.24 -34.70 7.97
C ASP A 48 -23.10 -33.88 7.32
N GLU A 49 -22.70 -34.20 6.09
CA GLU A 49 -21.72 -33.42 5.32
C GLU A 49 -22.21 -32.00 5.02
N HIS A 50 -23.48 -31.85 4.64
CA HIS A 50 -24.08 -30.53 4.43
C HIS A 50 -24.16 -29.72 5.72
N ALA A 51 -24.53 -30.35 6.84
CA ALA A 51 -24.54 -29.70 8.14
C ALA A 51 -23.14 -29.25 8.58
N ALA A 52 -22.12 -30.09 8.39
CA ALA A 52 -20.73 -29.76 8.68
C ALA A 52 -20.21 -28.60 7.83
N MET A 53 -20.56 -28.56 6.54
CA MET A 53 -20.19 -27.48 5.65
C MET A 53 -20.80 -26.13 6.08
N LEU A 54 -22.07 -26.12 6.50
CA LEU A 54 -22.72 -24.89 6.99
C LEU A 54 -22.09 -24.36 8.27
N VAL A 55 -21.72 -25.26 9.20
CA VAL A 55 -21.02 -24.88 10.42
C VAL A 55 -19.63 -24.32 10.09
N GLN A 56 -18.84 -24.99 9.25
CA GLN A 56 -17.53 -24.49 8.82
C GLN A 56 -17.62 -23.14 8.10
N ALA A 57 -18.58 -23.00 7.18
CA ALA A 57 -18.84 -21.73 6.49
C ALA A 57 -19.21 -20.61 7.47
N GLY A 58 -19.96 -20.93 8.54
CA GLY A 58 -20.27 -19.98 9.62
C GLY A 58 -19.05 -19.53 10.40
N HIS A 59 -18.14 -20.45 10.73
CA HIS A 59 -16.87 -20.14 11.40
C HIS A 59 -15.98 -19.27 10.52
N ASP A 60 -15.87 -19.59 9.23
CA ASP A 60 -15.08 -18.82 8.26
C ASP A 60 -15.67 -17.43 8.01
N ALA A 61 -16.99 -17.32 7.93
CA ALA A 61 -17.68 -16.03 7.78
C ALA A 61 -17.43 -15.12 8.99
N ARG A 62 -17.52 -15.65 10.22
CA ARG A 62 -17.23 -14.90 11.45
C ARG A 62 -15.78 -14.42 11.48
N ARG A 63 -14.82 -15.28 11.10
CA ARG A 63 -13.41 -14.92 11.06
C ARG A 63 -13.14 -13.81 10.04
N ARG A 64 -13.74 -13.88 8.85
CA ARG A 64 -13.65 -12.83 7.83
C ARG A 64 -14.27 -11.52 8.29
N GLN A 65 -15.42 -11.57 8.95
CA GLN A 65 -16.12 -10.37 9.43
C GLN A 65 -15.34 -9.68 10.55
N CYS A 66 -14.79 -10.45 11.49
CA CYS A 66 -13.88 -9.95 12.52
C CYS A 66 -12.68 -9.27 11.86
N MET A 67 -11.98 -9.96 10.95
CA MET A 67 -10.81 -9.39 10.25
C MET A 67 -11.13 -8.12 9.47
N SER A 68 -12.29 -8.03 8.83
CA SER A 68 -12.73 -6.83 8.10
C SER A 68 -13.03 -5.65 9.03
N ARG A 69 -13.66 -5.89 10.18
CA ARG A 69 -13.94 -4.83 11.17
C ARG A 69 -12.65 -4.29 11.74
N THR A 70 -11.78 -5.19 12.16
CA THR A 70 -10.44 -4.93 12.68
C THR A 70 -9.60 -4.12 11.68
N ARG A 71 -9.64 -4.45 10.38
CA ARG A 71 -9.01 -3.62 9.33
C ARG A 71 -9.62 -2.21 9.24
N GLY A 72 -10.95 -2.10 9.29
CA GLY A 72 -11.64 -0.80 9.26
C GLY A 72 -11.25 0.09 10.44
N GLU A 73 -11.19 -0.49 11.64
CA GLU A 73 -10.75 0.19 12.87
C GLU A 73 -9.29 0.64 12.77
N CYS A 74 -8.41 -0.22 12.24
CA CYS A 74 -7.01 0.14 11.99
C CYS A 74 -6.86 1.30 11.02
N VAL A 75 -7.57 1.26 9.88
CA VAL A 75 -7.50 2.32 8.87
C VAL A 75 -8.06 3.64 9.41
N ALA A 76 -9.15 3.59 10.17
CA ALA A 76 -9.72 4.76 10.82
C ALA A 76 -8.77 5.35 11.88
N ALA A 77 -8.17 4.50 12.73
CA ALA A 77 -7.17 4.91 13.71
C ALA A 77 -5.94 5.52 13.02
N LEU A 78 -5.44 4.88 11.95
CA LEU A 78 -4.33 5.38 11.14
C LEU A 78 -4.66 6.78 10.58
N ALA A 79 -5.85 6.96 10.00
CA ALA A 79 -6.32 8.25 9.50
C ALA A 79 -6.38 9.34 10.59
N ASN A 80 -6.71 8.98 11.83
CA ASN A 80 -6.69 9.90 12.97
C ASN A 80 -5.27 10.25 13.45
N PHE A 81 -4.31 9.34 13.32
CA PHE A 81 -2.91 9.59 13.68
C PHE A 81 -2.11 10.27 12.57
N LEU A 82 -2.53 10.17 11.31
CA LEU A 82 -1.88 10.80 10.16
C LEU A 82 -1.64 12.32 10.36
N PRO A 83 -2.61 13.13 10.82
CA PRO A 83 -2.40 14.56 11.06
C PRO A 83 -1.33 14.84 12.11
N ALA A 84 -1.26 14.04 13.17
CA ALA A 84 -0.25 14.18 14.22
C ALA A 84 1.14 13.75 13.71
N LEU A 85 1.21 12.64 12.97
CA LEU A 85 2.42 12.17 12.31
C LEU A 85 2.94 13.21 11.29
N ARG A 86 2.04 13.76 10.46
CA ARG A 86 2.34 14.82 9.50
C ARG A 86 2.94 16.04 10.19
N LYS A 87 2.33 16.51 11.29
CA LYS A 87 2.86 17.66 12.06
C LYS A 87 4.25 17.38 12.62
N ARG A 88 4.47 16.20 13.21
CA ARG A 88 5.78 15.78 13.75
C ARG A 88 6.83 15.62 12.65
N LEU A 89 6.45 15.08 11.50
CA LEU A 89 7.32 14.90 10.33
C LEU A 89 7.69 16.23 9.70
N PHE A 90 6.73 17.16 9.54
CA PHE A 90 6.99 18.51 9.02
C PHE A 90 7.91 19.30 9.94
N LEU A 91 7.82 19.11 11.26
CA LEU A 91 8.71 19.74 12.24
C LEU A 91 10.11 19.08 12.28
N ALA A 92 10.19 17.75 12.13
CA ALA A 92 11.45 17.03 12.26
C ALA A 92 12.34 17.14 11.01
N VAL A 93 11.74 17.32 9.83
CA VAL A 93 12.49 17.50 8.59
C VAL A 93 11.89 18.73 7.93
N ASP A 94 12.57 19.87 7.90
CA ASP A 94 12.01 21.13 7.38
C ASP A 94 12.68 21.56 6.04
N VAL A 95 12.08 21.19 4.90
CA VAL A 95 12.52 21.58 3.53
C VAL A 95 12.01 22.98 3.15
N THR A 96 11.20 23.61 4.02
CA THR A 96 10.58 24.91 3.73
C THR A 96 11.61 26.04 3.73
N GLY A 97 12.72 25.88 4.46
CA GLY A 97 13.88 26.76 4.44
C GLY A 97 14.59 26.80 3.06
N PRO A 98 15.18 25.70 2.59
CA PRO A 98 15.95 25.69 1.34
C PRO A 98 15.09 26.02 0.10
N VAL A 99 13.80 25.69 0.09
CA VAL A 99 12.89 26.06 -1.02
C VAL A 99 12.56 27.56 -1.02
N ARG A 100 12.48 28.20 0.16
CA ARG A 100 12.31 29.66 0.25
C ARG A 100 13.56 30.39 -0.21
N GLU A 101 14.74 29.87 0.15
CA GLU A 101 16.03 30.41 -0.25
C GLU A 101 16.24 30.30 -1.77
N LEU A 102 15.90 29.15 -2.35
CA LEU A 102 15.90 28.94 -3.82
C LEU A 102 14.93 29.89 -4.53
N LYS A 103 13.75 30.13 -3.95
CA LYS A 103 12.74 31.05 -4.51
C LYS A 103 13.20 32.50 -4.42
N ALA A 104 13.82 32.89 -3.31
CA ALA A 104 14.38 34.23 -3.10
C ALA A 104 15.53 34.53 -4.08
N LEU A 105 16.42 33.57 -4.28
CA LEU A 105 17.52 33.66 -5.26
C LEU A 105 16.99 33.78 -6.68
N ARG A 106 15.97 33.00 -7.07
CA ARG A 106 15.36 33.09 -8.39
C ARG A 106 14.64 34.43 -8.64
N THR A 107 13.97 34.98 -7.62
CA THR A 107 13.37 36.32 -7.73
C THR A 107 14.43 37.43 -7.75
N GLY A 108 15.54 37.25 -7.04
CA GLY A 108 16.69 38.16 -7.10
C GLY A 108 17.37 38.14 -8.46
N LEU A 109 17.58 36.95 -9.04
CA LEU A 109 18.12 36.76 -10.37
C LEU A 109 17.18 37.35 -11.45
N ALA A 110 15.87 37.10 -11.34
CA ALA A 110 14.87 37.71 -12.23
C ALA A 110 14.87 39.25 -12.13
N GLY A 111 15.02 39.81 -10.93
CA GLY A 111 15.18 41.24 -10.69
C GLY A 111 16.48 41.81 -11.27
N ALA A 112 17.59 41.11 -11.11
CA ALA A 112 18.89 41.49 -11.68
C ALA A 112 18.88 41.43 -13.22
N THR A 113 18.25 40.42 -13.81
CA THR A 113 18.08 40.32 -15.27
C THR A 113 17.11 41.36 -15.82
N ALA A 114 16.08 41.76 -15.06
CA ALA A 114 15.18 42.84 -15.44
C ALA A 114 15.87 44.22 -15.33
N ALA A 115 16.72 44.43 -14.32
CA ALA A 115 17.54 45.63 -14.18
C ALA A 115 18.62 45.71 -15.27
N ALA A 116 19.25 44.58 -15.64
CA ALA A 116 20.20 44.49 -16.75
C ALA A 116 19.51 44.72 -18.12
N ALA A 117 18.29 44.19 -18.31
CA ALA A 117 17.49 44.45 -19.51
C ALA A 117 17.07 45.93 -19.62
N ALA A 118 16.76 46.58 -18.50
CA ALA A 118 16.47 48.02 -18.47
C ALA A 118 17.73 48.87 -18.77
N ALA A 119 18.91 48.43 -18.33
CA ALA A 119 20.18 49.10 -18.64
C ALA A 119 20.54 48.99 -20.14
N VAL A 120 20.25 47.85 -20.78
CA VAL A 120 20.52 47.59 -22.21
C VAL A 120 19.60 48.37 -23.16
N THR A 121 18.42 48.82 -22.72
CA THR A 121 17.52 49.64 -23.55
C THR A 121 17.86 51.15 -23.61
N THR A 122 18.98 51.59 -23.02
CA THR A 122 19.33 53.02 -22.94
C THR A 122 20.42 53.47 -23.91
N ASP A 123 20.50 52.87 -25.10
CA ASP A 123 21.28 53.47 -26.19
C ASP A 123 20.60 53.25 -27.55
N GLY A 124 20.12 54.34 -28.16
CA GLY A 124 19.48 54.34 -29.48
C GLY A 124 18.28 55.29 -29.61
N GLY A 125 18.52 56.60 -29.66
CA GLY A 125 17.49 57.63 -29.82
C GLY A 125 17.05 57.92 -31.27
N ALA A 126 15.87 58.55 -31.40
CA ALA A 126 15.58 59.59 -32.41
C ALA A 126 14.32 60.41 -32.04
N GLY A 127 14.52 61.70 -31.70
CA GLY A 127 13.68 62.81 -32.21
C GLY A 127 12.63 63.47 -31.31
N GLY A 128 13.02 64.59 -30.67
CA GLY A 128 12.22 65.83 -30.69
C GLY A 128 11.75 66.44 -29.36
N GLY A 129 12.28 67.62 -29.00
CA GLY A 129 11.50 68.62 -28.25
C GLY A 129 12.10 69.25 -26.97
N THR A 130 13.22 69.96 -27.12
CA THR A 130 13.57 71.26 -26.49
C THR A 130 13.09 71.62 -25.06
N GLY A 131 14.05 71.80 -24.15
CA GLY A 131 13.90 72.69 -22.98
C GLY A 131 14.99 72.51 -21.90
N SER A 132 16.11 73.24 -22.06
CA SER A 132 17.07 73.83 -21.08
C SER A 132 16.83 73.57 -19.58
N SER A 133 17.80 73.42 -18.66
CA SER A 133 19.25 73.68 -18.53
C SER A 133 19.56 73.28 -17.06
N SER A 134 20.66 72.66 -16.64
CA SER A 134 22.00 73.23 -16.44
C SER A 134 22.90 72.21 -15.70
N SER A 135 24.19 72.17 -16.07
CA SER A 135 25.46 72.03 -15.28
C SER A 135 25.45 71.25 -13.94
N ASP A 136 26.42 70.42 -13.56
CA ASP A 136 27.85 70.42 -13.87
C ASP A 136 28.54 69.12 -13.38
N SER A 137 29.61 68.75 -14.09
CA SER A 137 30.84 68.02 -13.71
C SER A 137 30.87 66.89 -12.65
N GLY A 138 31.36 65.73 -13.12
CA GLY A 138 32.69 65.25 -12.69
C GLY A 138 32.74 63.90 -11.97
N GLY A 139 33.44 62.94 -12.59
CA GLY A 139 33.98 61.79 -11.86
C GLY A 139 33.95 60.49 -12.65
N GLY A 140 35.00 60.25 -13.45
CA GLY A 140 35.23 58.97 -14.11
C GLY A 140 35.36 57.84 -13.10
N GLY A 141 34.38 56.93 -13.12
CA GLY A 141 34.44 55.62 -12.48
C GLY A 141 34.72 54.56 -13.53
N SER A 142 35.92 53.99 -13.46
CA SER A 142 36.47 52.92 -14.28
C SER A 142 35.43 51.87 -14.71
N ALA A 143 35.30 51.71 -16.03
CA ALA A 143 34.63 50.58 -16.66
C ALA A 143 35.41 49.28 -16.35
N VAL A 144 35.06 48.64 -15.23
CA VAL A 144 35.39 47.24 -14.91
C VAL A 144 34.10 46.40 -14.77
N ALA A 145 32.94 46.99 -15.08
CA ALA A 145 31.63 46.42 -14.76
C ALA A 145 31.22 45.21 -15.64
N ASP A 146 31.84 45.01 -16.80
CA ASP A 146 31.41 43.96 -17.74
C ASP A 146 31.91 42.55 -17.36
N GLY A 147 33.09 42.46 -16.73
CA GLY A 147 33.62 41.19 -16.21
C GLY A 147 33.05 40.79 -14.84
N SER A 148 32.67 41.77 -14.02
CA SER A 148 32.12 41.53 -12.68
C SER A 148 30.70 40.97 -12.71
N ALA A 149 29.88 41.42 -13.66
CA ALA A 149 28.51 40.93 -13.82
C ALA A 149 28.47 39.49 -14.36
N ALA A 150 29.38 39.14 -15.28
CA ALA A 150 29.51 37.77 -15.78
C ALA A 150 30.07 36.81 -14.72
N ALA A 151 31.05 37.26 -13.92
CA ALA A 151 31.59 36.48 -12.81
C ALA A 151 30.56 36.29 -11.67
N GLU A 152 29.75 37.31 -11.35
CA GLU A 152 28.63 37.15 -10.40
C GLU A 152 27.56 36.19 -10.92
N ALA A 153 27.28 36.20 -12.23
CA ALA A 153 26.29 35.30 -12.81
C ALA A 153 26.71 33.83 -12.74
N GLU A 154 27.99 33.51 -12.95
CA GLU A 154 28.52 32.14 -12.78
C GLU A 154 28.50 31.66 -11.32
N ASP A 155 28.78 32.56 -10.36
CA ASP A 155 28.76 32.24 -8.92
C ASP A 155 27.32 31.97 -8.43
N LEU A 156 26.35 32.72 -8.95
CA LEU A 156 24.93 32.50 -8.68
C LEU A 156 24.42 31.17 -9.28
N GLN A 157 24.85 30.82 -10.50
CA GLN A 157 24.51 29.52 -11.10
C GLN A 157 25.08 28.34 -10.32
N SER A 158 26.32 28.45 -9.83
CA SER A 158 26.95 27.41 -9.00
C SER A 158 26.18 27.21 -7.70
N ARG A 159 25.75 28.31 -7.05
CA ARG A 159 24.89 28.28 -5.86
C ARG A 159 23.50 27.70 -6.13
N GLU A 160 22.89 27.99 -7.27
CA GLU A 160 21.60 27.40 -7.65
C GLU A 160 21.68 25.88 -7.81
N VAL A 161 22.77 25.38 -8.41
CA VAL A 161 23.00 23.93 -8.58
C VAL A 161 23.20 23.25 -7.22
N GLU A 162 24.01 23.84 -6.34
CA GLU A 162 24.25 23.33 -4.98
C GLU A 162 22.97 23.28 -4.15
N LEU A 163 22.16 24.34 -4.20
CA LEU A 163 20.85 24.38 -3.54
C LEU A 163 19.87 23.37 -4.14
N TRP A 164 19.93 23.12 -5.45
CA TRP A 164 19.10 22.09 -6.08
C TRP A 164 19.46 20.69 -5.59
N GLU A 165 20.75 20.38 -5.50
CA GLU A 165 21.23 19.12 -4.90
C GLU A 165 20.76 18.99 -3.45
N GLN A 166 20.88 20.06 -2.66
CA GLN A 166 20.45 20.07 -1.28
C GLN A 166 18.92 19.86 -1.14
N VAL A 167 18.12 20.49 -2.02
CA VAL A 167 16.66 20.28 -2.06
C VAL A 167 16.32 18.84 -2.46
N LYS A 168 17.00 18.25 -3.45
CA LYS A 168 16.79 16.85 -3.86
C LYS A 168 17.06 15.89 -2.72
N VAL A 169 18.23 15.99 -2.09
CA VAL A 169 18.64 15.11 -0.99
C VAL A 169 17.68 15.25 0.19
N THR A 170 17.27 16.47 0.52
CA THR A 170 16.35 16.70 1.63
C THR A 170 14.92 16.21 1.32
N ALA A 171 14.45 16.36 0.08
CA ALA A 171 13.16 15.83 -0.35
C ALA A 171 13.14 14.29 -0.35
N LEU A 172 14.21 13.65 -0.84
CA LEU A 172 14.37 12.19 -0.81
C LEU A 172 14.41 11.68 0.64
N THR A 173 15.20 12.32 1.49
CA THR A 173 15.32 11.97 2.91
C THR A 173 13.96 12.09 3.62
N ARG A 174 13.19 13.16 3.33
CA ARG A 174 11.81 13.30 3.82
C ARG A 174 10.93 12.14 3.41
N LEU A 175 10.98 11.74 2.14
CA LEU A 175 10.15 10.65 1.62
C LEU A 175 10.50 9.34 2.33
N VAL A 176 11.79 9.00 2.42
CA VAL A 176 12.27 7.77 3.07
C VAL A 176 11.90 7.73 4.55
N VAL A 177 12.16 8.82 5.30
CA VAL A 177 11.81 8.91 6.72
C VAL A 177 10.30 8.84 6.92
N SER A 178 9.50 9.49 6.06
CA SER A 178 8.05 9.45 6.13
C SER A 178 7.49 8.04 5.87
N LEU A 179 8.08 7.31 4.92
CA LEU A 179 7.71 5.94 4.60
C LEU A 179 8.05 4.99 5.75
N TYR A 180 9.24 5.16 6.35
CA TYR A 180 9.65 4.39 7.52
C TYR A 180 8.74 4.65 8.72
N ALA A 181 8.43 5.91 9.01
CA ALA A 181 7.52 6.28 10.09
C ALA A 181 6.10 5.75 9.85
N PHE A 182 5.60 5.80 8.62
CA PHE A 182 4.30 5.25 8.24
C PHE A 182 4.26 3.72 8.40
N ASN A 183 5.30 3.02 7.92
CA ASN A 183 5.41 1.57 8.07
C ASN A 183 5.54 1.17 9.56
N ALA A 184 6.34 1.88 10.35
CA ALA A 184 6.46 1.64 11.79
C ALA A 184 5.11 1.86 12.51
N LEU A 185 4.37 2.91 12.15
CA LEU A 185 3.04 3.19 12.69
C LEU A 185 2.03 2.08 12.31
N ALA A 186 2.04 1.63 11.05
CA ALA A 186 1.18 0.56 10.57
C ALA A 186 1.48 -0.79 11.27
N LEU A 187 2.77 -1.12 11.45
CA LEU A 187 3.20 -2.30 12.18
C LEU A 187 2.85 -2.23 13.67
N MET A 188 3.01 -1.06 14.31
CA MET A 188 2.61 -0.85 15.70
C MET A 188 1.09 -1.05 15.87
N LEU A 189 0.27 -0.46 15.00
CA LEU A 189 -1.18 -0.63 15.01
C LEU A 189 -1.56 -2.09 14.82
N HIS A 190 -0.93 -2.77 13.85
CA HIS A 190 -1.20 -4.19 13.60
C HIS A 190 -0.82 -5.07 14.80
N MET A 191 0.30 -4.79 15.48
CA MET A 191 0.72 -5.50 16.69
C MET A 191 -0.23 -5.26 17.87
N GLN A 192 -0.59 -4.00 18.14
CA GLN A 192 -1.53 -3.64 19.22
C GLN A 192 -2.89 -4.31 19.02
N LEU A 193 -3.35 -4.38 17.78
CA LEU A 193 -4.63 -4.96 17.41
C LEU A 193 -4.62 -6.49 17.43
N HIS A 194 -3.51 -7.12 17.01
CA HIS A 194 -3.34 -8.57 17.14
C HIS A 194 -3.31 -9.00 18.62
N ILE A 195 -2.72 -8.18 19.50
CA ILE A 195 -2.73 -8.42 20.95
C ILE A 195 -4.14 -8.27 21.57
N LEU A 196 -4.99 -7.42 21.00
CA LEU A 196 -6.35 -7.19 21.50
C LEU A 196 -7.35 -8.23 21.00
N VAL A 197 -7.08 -8.83 19.84
CA VAL A 197 -7.92 -9.86 19.20
C VAL A 197 -7.64 -11.28 19.71
N VAL A 198 -6.43 -11.56 20.21
CA VAL A 198 -6.06 -12.83 20.87
C VAL A 198 -6.56 -12.85 22.31
#